data_AF-K4GUN8-F1
#
_entry.id   AF-K4GUN8-F1
#
_cell.length_a   1.000
_cell.length_b   1.000
_cell.length_c   1.000
_cell.angle_alpha   90.00
_cell.angle_beta   90.00
_cell.angle_gamma   90.00
#
_symmetry.space_group_name_H-M   'P 1'
#
loop_
_entity.id
_entity.type
_entity.pdbx_description
1 polymer ?
#
loop_
_entity_poly.entity_id
_entity_poly.type
_entity_poly.pdbx_seq_one_letter_code
_entity_poly.pdbx_strand_id
1 'polypeptide(L)'
;TARTGTEIDKTIIRKKVYLRGFSTSNLKEYTRMFFKDEGCRTLVLNQLEANPNLCTLCSVPLFCWIIFKCFDHFHSTFDSHELPDITVTLTDIFLLMTEVHLNRTQKTNLLKKNTRSQVETYRTSKNILFALSKIAHKGMQKSLFVFDQDEVLSDLSEQDLHLGFLRAVPDYGSCSDQYSYEFLHLTLQSFFTALFLVMEEKVGAKELLHFFMECSTLDTSLFGCLPITWLKNHRATGEDPFRNNEHFHFTNLFLCGLLSKANHKLMRHLVSSASIKKKRKMLLTYFSESMKSHLKGLIRARLKEYKQ
;
A
#
# COMPACT_ATOMS: atom_id res chain seq x y z
N THR A 1 7.11 -20.01 0.14
CA THR A 1 7.90 -18.77 0.25
C THR A 1 7.36 -17.99 1.43
N ALA A 2 8.19 -17.24 2.15
CA ALA A 2 7.75 -16.47 3.31
C ALA A 2 8.27 -15.04 3.21
N ARG A 3 7.60 -14.14 3.92
CA ARG A 3 8.04 -12.76 4.10
C ARG A 3 9.27 -12.71 5.02
N THR A 4 10.03 -11.62 4.95
CA THR A 4 11.34 -11.52 5.61
C THR A 4 11.30 -11.59 7.14
N GLY A 5 10.22 -11.10 7.74
CA GLY A 5 9.94 -11.11 9.18
C GLY A 5 9.22 -12.36 9.69
N THR A 6 8.99 -13.37 8.84
CA THR A 6 8.45 -14.66 9.31
C THR A 6 9.55 -15.41 10.07
N GLU A 7 9.30 -15.66 11.36
CA GLU A 7 10.19 -16.43 12.22
C GLU A 7 9.94 -17.92 12.01
N ILE A 8 10.86 -18.58 11.32
CA ILE A 8 10.81 -20.03 11.11
C ILE A 8 11.98 -20.65 11.86
N ASP A 9 11.73 -21.78 12.52
CA ASP A 9 12.74 -22.52 13.24
C ASP A 9 13.93 -22.84 12.33
N LYS A 10 15.14 -22.48 12.79
CA LYS A 10 16.39 -22.70 12.05
C LYS A 10 16.72 -24.18 11.92
N THR A 11 16.22 -25.03 12.82
CA THR A 11 16.48 -26.48 12.82
C THR A 11 15.82 -27.19 11.64
N ILE A 12 14.75 -26.62 11.07
CA ILE A 12 14.03 -27.20 9.91
C ILE A 12 14.41 -26.56 8.56
N ILE A 13 15.20 -25.49 8.55
CA ILE A 13 15.61 -24.80 7.31
C ILE A 13 17.05 -25.16 6.93
N ARG A 14 17.20 -25.89 5.81
CA ARG A 14 18.52 -26.20 5.23
C ARG A 14 19.16 -25.05 4.46
N LYS A 15 18.37 -24.21 3.79
CA LYS A 15 18.85 -23.08 2.97
C LYS A 15 17.85 -21.93 2.98
N LYS A 16 18.35 -20.70 3.16
CA LYS A 16 17.58 -19.47 3.04
C LYS A 16 18.04 -18.69 1.80
N VAL A 17 17.10 -18.31 0.95
CA VAL A 17 17.34 -17.49 -0.25
C VAL A 17 16.51 -16.22 -0.12
N TYR A 18 17.15 -15.07 -0.35
CA TYR A 18 16.50 -13.77 -0.30
C TYR A 18 16.23 -13.28 -1.72
N LEU A 19 14.95 -13.08 -2.05
CA LEU A 19 14.57 -12.42 -3.29
C LEU A 19 14.60 -10.90 -3.08
N ARG A 20 15.59 -10.22 -3.68
CA ARG A 20 15.85 -8.78 -3.48
C ARG A 20 15.20 -7.85 -4.51
N GLY A 21 14.48 -8.40 -5.49
CA GLY A 21 13.87 -7.63 -6.57
C GLY A 21 14.77 -7.47 -7.79
N PHE A 22 14.52 -6.42 -8.58
CA PHE A 22 15.24 -6.13 -9.81
C PHE A 22 16.55 -5.39 -9.54
N SER A 23 17.64 -5.87 -10.16
CA SER A 23 18.81 -5.04 -10.45
C SER A 23 18.49 -4.05 -11.57
N THR A 24 19.34 -3.06 -11.78
CA THR A 24 19.23 -2.13 -12.91
C THR A 24 19.18 -2.86 -14.27
N SER A 25 19.95 -3.93 -14.44
CA SER A 25 19.93 -4.75 -15.66
C SER A 25 18.61 -5.50 -15.83
N ASN A 26 18.10 -6.12 -14.76
CA ASN A 26 16.82 -6.83 -14.79
C ASN A 26 15.65 -5.87 -15.05
N LEU A 27 15.71 -4.66 -14.51
CA LEU A 27 14.70 -3.63 -14.76
C LEU A 27 14.68 -3.23 -16.23
N LYS A 28 15.85 -2.98 -16.86
CA LYS A 28 15.93 -2.68 -18.29
C LYS A 28 15.35 -3.80 -19.15
N GLU A 29 15.66 -5.04 -18.83
CA GLU A 29 15.14 -6.20 -19.55
C GLU A 29 13.62 -6.34 -19.36
N TYR A 30 13.12 -6.13 -18.15
CA TYR A 30 11.69 -6.13 -17.88
C TYR A 30 10.97 -5.00 -18.63
N THR A 31 11.55 -3.80 -18.73
CA THR A 31 11.02 -2.71 -19.57
C THR A 31 10.90 -3.13 -21.03
N ARG A 32 11.91 -3.81 -21.59
CA ARG A 32 11.89 -4.34 -22.95
C ARG A 32 10.83 -5.41 -23.16
N MET A 33 10.63 -6.27 -22.15
CA MET A 33 9.59 -7.29 -22.19
C MET A 33 8.19 -6.70 -22.14
N PHE A 34 7.99 -5.67 -21.32
CA PHE A 34 6.68 -5.05 -21.07
C PHE A 34 6.25 -4.11 -22.20
N PHE A 35 7.10 -3.16 -22.59
CA PHE A 35 6.82 -2.18 -23.64
C PHE A 35 7.36 -2.67 -24.97
N LYS A 36 6.43 -3.10 -25.85
CA LYS A 36 6.77 -3.55 -27.20
C LYS A 36 7.12 -2.40 -28.14
N ASP A 37 6.45 -1.27 -27.97
CA ASP A 37 6.74 -0.04 -28.70
C ASP A 37 8.06 0.59 -28.24
N GLU A 38 8.92 0.93 -29.20
CA GLU A 38 10.25 1.47 -28.95
C GLU A 38 10.22 2.90 -28.40
N GLY A 39 9.26 3.73 -28.83
CA GLY A 39 9.07 5.08 -28.33
C GLY A 39 8.68 5.08 -26.86
N CYS A 40 7.64 4.31 -26.49
CA CYS A 40 7.22 4.12 -25.11
C CYS A 40 8.36 3.56 -24.25
N ARG A 41 9.08 2.54 -24.74
CA ARG A 41 10.23 1.95 -24.03
C ARG A 41 11.31 3.00 -23.74
N THR A 42 11.67 3.80 -24.73
CA THR A 42 12.69 4.84 -24.60
C THR A 42 12.25 5.90 -23.59
N LEU A 43 11.00 6.34 -23.68
CA LEU A 43 10.42 7.31 -22.76
C LEU A 43 10.46 6.81 -21.30
N VAL A 44 10.02 5.57 -21.04
CA VAL A 44 10.05 4.97 -19.70
C VAL A 44 11.48 4.91 -19.16
N LEU A 45 12.44 4.46 -19.98
CA LEU A 45 13.84 4.37 -19.57
C LEU A 45 14.41 5.74 -19.20
N ASN A 46 14.14 6.77 -20.01
CA ASN A 46 14.57 8.14 -19.72
C ASN A 46 14.00 8.64 -18.39
N GLN A 47 12.72 8.35 -18.09
CA GLN A 47 12.11 8.74 -16.82
C GLN A 47 12.70 7.98 -15.62
N LEU A 48 13.02 6.69 -15.77
CA LEU A 48 13.68 5.92 -14.72
C LEU A 48 15.11 6.42 -14.46
N GLU A 49 15.81 6.89 -15.49
CA GLU A 49 17.15 7.46 -15.37
C GLU A 49 17.12 8.86 -14.73
N ALA A 50 16.15 9.70 -15.12
CA ALA A 50 15.99 11.05 -14.60
C ALA A 50 15.47 11.09 -13.14
N ASN A 51 14.72 10.08 -12.69
CA ASN A 51 14.09 10.07 -11.36
C ASN A 51 14.58 8.88 -10.48
N PRO A 52 15.58 9.10 -9.61
CA PRO A 52 16.12 8.05 -8.73
C PRO A 52 15.10 7.42 -7.78
N ASN A 53 14.10 8.20 -7.32
CA ASN A 53 13.05 7.69 -6.44
C ASN A 53 12.14 6.70 -7.19
N LEU A 54 11.75 7.05 -8.41
CA LEU A 54 10.97 6.16 -9.28
C LEU A 54 11.76 4.89 -9.63
N CYS A 55 13.05 5.02 -9.95
CA CYS A 55 13.94 3.89 -10.18
C CYS A 55 14.02 2.96 -8.95
N THR A 56 14.17 3.54 -7.76
CA THR A 56 14.20 2.80 -6.49
C THR A 56 12.90 2.05 -6.25
N LEU A 57 11.74 2.67 -6.51
CA LEU A 57 10.44 2.00 -6.41
C LEU A 57 10.33 0.84 -7.41
N CYS A 58 10.80 1.03 -8.64
CA CYS A 58 10.83 0.01 -9.68
C CYS A 58 11.82 -1.15 -9.41
N SER A 59 12.67 -1.06 -8.40
CA SER A 59 13.45 -2.22 -7.93
C SER A 59 12.55 -3.32 -7.34
N VAL A 60 11.35 -2.97 -6.87
CA VAL A 60 10.34 -3.93 -6.41
C VAL A 60 9.44 -4.33 -7.60
N PRO A 61 9.43 -5.60 -8.04
CA PRO A 61 8.73 -6.01 -9.27
C PRO A 61 7.24 -5.65 -9.31
N LEU A 62 6.53 -5.75 -8.18
CA LEU A 62 5.13 -5.36 -8.10
C LEU A 62 4.94 -3.86 -8.40
N PHE A 63 5.74 -2.99 -7.77
CA PHE A 63 5.62 -1.55 -7.97
C PHE A 63 6.00 -1.17 -9.39
N CYS A 64 7.04 -1.79 -9.94
CA CYS A 64 7.41 -1.66 -11.34
C CYS A 64 6.25 -2.03 -12.28
N TRP A 65 5.59 -3.17 -12.04
CA TRP A 65 4.43 -3.59 -12.83
C TRP A 65 3.26 -2.59 -12.72
N ILE A 66 2.95 -2.08 -11.53
CA ILE A 66 1.89 -1.08 -11.34
C ILE A 66 2.24 0.21 -12.11
N ILE A 67 3.45 0.74 -11.93
CA ILE A 67 3.93 1.95 -12.62
C ILE A 67 3.85 1.76 -14.13
N PHE A 68 4.31 0.62 -14.65
CA PHE A 68 4.30 0.33 -16.08
C PHE A 68 2.88 0.19 -16.64
N LYS A 69 1.98 -0.50 -15.92
CA LYS A 69 0.56 -0.60 -16.30
C LYS A 69 -0.16 0.73 -16.29
N CYS A 70 0.28 1.65 -15.44
CA CYS A 70 -0.28 2.98 -15.35
C CYS A 70 0.50 4.00 -16.18
N PHE A 71 1.55 3.59 -16.92
CA PHE A 71 2.51 4.52 -17.51
C PHE A 71 1.87 5.46 -18.53
N ASP A 72 0.89 4.98 -19.32
CA ASP A 72 0.16 5.85 -20.26
C ASP A 72 -0.65 6.93 -19.52
N HIS A 73 -1.30 6.56 -18.41
CA HIS A 73 -2.02 7.51 -17.55
C HIS A 73 -1.05 8.46 -16.84
N PHE A 74 0.06 7.91 -16.34
CA PHE A 74 1.15 8.62 -15.70
C PHE A 74 1.68 9.69 -16.67
N HIS A 75 2.11 9.31 -17.87
CA HIS A 75 2.61 10.23 -18.89
C HIS A 75 1.57 11.28 -19.31
N SER A 76 0.31 10.89 -19.50
CA SER A 76 -0.74 11.84 -19.89
C SER A 76 -1.15 12.85 -18.81
N THR A 77 -0.84 12.57 -17.54
CA THR A 77 -1.09 13.48 -16.41
C THR A 77 0.04 14.50 -16.27
N PHE A 78 1.24 14.17 -16.76
CA PHE A 78 2.41 15.03 -16.78
C PHE A 78 2.65 15.48 -18.23
N ASP A 79 1.85 16.44 -18.71
CA ASP A 79 1.95 17.08 -20.05
C ASP A 79 3.33 17.73 -20.35
N SER A 80 4.30 17.64 -19.43
CA SER A 80 5.70 18.00 -19.62
C SER A 80 6.53 16.74 -19.86
N HIS A 81 7.47 16.78 -20.82
CA HIS A 81 8.48 15.74 -21.06
C HIS A 81 9.36 15.41 -19.83
N GLU A 82 9.16 16.13 -18.73
CA GLU A 82 9.75 15.91 -17.42
C GLU A 82 8.62 15.60 -16.44
N LEU A 83 8.70 14.45 -15.74
CA LEU A 83 8.01 14.32 -14.47
C LEU A 83 8.48 15.51 -13.61
N PRO A 84 7.57 16.28 -12.99
CA PRO A 84 8.02 17.29 -12.04
C PRO A 84 8.97 16.65 -11.03
N ASP A 85 9.83 17.45 -10.40
CA ASP A 85 10.70 17.08 -9.27
C ASP A 85 9.92 16.55 -8.02
N ILE A 86 8.65 16.21 -8.22
CA ILE A 86 7.74 15.53 -7.32
C ILE A 86 8.27 14.12 -7.06
N THR A 87 8.69 13.93 -5.81
CA THR A 87 8.92 12.61 -5.23
C THR A 87 7.64 11.79 -5.32
N VAL A 88 7.58 10.85 -6.27
CA VAL A 88 6.48 9.87 -6.37
C VAL A 88 6.55 8.97 -5.14
N THR A 89 5.49 8.95 -4.35
CA THR A 89 5.41 8.09 -3.16
C THR A 89 4.70 6.77 -3.49
N LEU A 90 4.88 5.79 -2.61
CA LEU A 90 4.11 4.53 -2.67
C LEU A 90 2.59 4.79 -2.66
N THR A 91 2.12 5.80 -1.92
CA THR A 91 0.68 6.13 -1.89
C THR A 91 0.21 6.68 -3.22
N ASP A 92 1.03 7.48 -3.90
CA ASP A 92 0.69 8.06 -5.21
C ASP A 92 0.54 6.97 -6.28
N ILE A 93 1.40 5.93 -6.24
CA ILE A 93 1.31 4.78 -7.14
C ILE A 93 -0.02 4.04 -6.98
N PHE A 94 -0.46 3.81 -5.74
CA PHE A 94 -1.71 3.10 -5.48
C PHE A 94 -2.95 3.97 -5.71
N LEU A 95 -2.84 5.29 -5.49
CA LEU A 95 -3.88 6.24 -5.90
C LEU A 95 -4.05 6.26 -7.42
N LEU A 96 -2.95 6.26 -8.16
CA LEU A 96 -2.95 6.18 -9.62
C LEU A 96 -3.51 4.86 -10.13
N MET A 97 -3.06 3.73 -9.57
CA MET A 97 -3.59 2.42 -9.92
C MET A 97 -5.11 2.38 -9.72
N THR A 98 -5.60 2.90 -8.60
CA THR A 98 -7.02 2.96 -8.30
C THR A 98 -7.77 3.82 -9.32
N GLU A 99 -7.23 4.98 -9.67
CA GLU A 99 -7.79 5.84 -10.72
C GLU A 99 -7.90 5.11 -12.07
N VAL A 100 -6.83 4.45 -12.50
CA VAL A 100 -6.80 3.68 -13.76
C VAL A 100 -7.85 2.58 -13.74
N HIS A 101 -7.95 1.81 -12.66
CA HIS A 101 -8.96 0.75 -12.54
C HIS A 101 -10.40 1.30 -12.55
N LEU A 102 -10.66 2.42 -11.87
CA LEU A 102 -11.97 3.08 -11.87
C LEU A 102 -12.36 3.64 -13.25
N ASN A 103 -11.37 4.04 -14.06
CA ASN A 103 -11.61 4.56 -15.39
C ASN A 103 -11.79 3.46 -16.47
N ARG A 104 -11.46 2.18 -16.19
CA ARG A 104 -11.54 1.07 -17.16
C ARG A 104 -12.97 0.67 -17.55
N THR A 105 -13.94 0.80 -16.66
CA THR A 105 -15.32 0.37 -16.90
C THR A 105 -16.11 1.31 -17.81
N GLN A 106 -15.64 2.55 -17.98
CA GLN A 106 -16.24 3.46 -18.94
C GLN A 106 -15.63 3.18 -20.31
N LYS A 107 -16.31 2.33 -21.10
CA LYS A 107 -16.11 2.27 -22.55
C LYS A 107 -16.33 3.67 -23.12
N THR A 108 -15.32 4.52 -23.09
CA THR A 108 -15.31 5.64 -24.00
C THR A 108 -15.20 5.00 -25.38
N ASN A 109 -16.18 5.30 -26.24
CA ASN A 109 -16.03 5.12 -27.67
C ASN A 109 -14.59 5.50 -28.01
N LEU A 110 -13.87 4.65 -28.75
CA LEU A 110 -12.42 4.61 -29.02
C LEU A 110 -11.76 5.95 -29.47
N LEU A 111 -12.52 7.04 -29.48
CA LEU A 111 -12.20 8.40 -29.90
C LEU A 111 -12.26 9.45 -28.77
N LYS A 112 -12.72 9.13 -27.55
CA LYS A 112 -12.74 10.10 -26.42
C LYS A 112 -11.79 9.68 -25.31
N LYS A 113 -10.61 10.33 -25.25
CA LYS A 113 -9.72 10.34 -24.09
C LYS A 113 -10.57 10.73 -22.86
N ASN A 114 -10.55 9.92 -21.80
CA ASN A 114 -11.28 10.22 -20.57
C ASN A 114 -10.71 11.52 -19.96
N THR A 115 -11.45 12.63 -20.09
CA THR A 115 -11.02 13.98 -19.69
C THR A 115 -11.21 14.24 -18.19
N ARG A 116 -11.52 13.20 -17.42
CA ARG A 116 -11.91 13.35 -16.03
C ARG A 116 -10.70 13.57 -15.13
N SER A 117 -10.75 14.62 -14.31
CA SER A 117 -9.75 14.80 -13.27
C SER A 117 -9.82 13.67 -12.23
N GLN A 118 -8.67 13.31 -11.65
CA GLN A 118 -8.57 12.34 -10.56
C GLN A 118 -9.58 12.60 -9.44
N VAL A 119 -9.76 13.86 -9.03
CA VAL A 119 -10.73 14.24 -8.00
C VAL A 119 -12.13 13.80 -8.34
N GLU A 120 -12.54 14.01 -9.58
CA GLU A 120 -13.89 13.69 -10.04
C GLU A 120 -14.05 12.15 -10.08
N THR A 121 -13.06 11.42 -10.60
CA THR A 121 -13.03 9.93 -10.63
C THR A 121 -13.27 9.32 -9.26
N TYR A 122 -12.54 9.81 -8.24
CA TYR A 122 -12.69 9.37 -6.86
C TYR A 122 -14.04 9.77 -6.26
N ARG A 123 -14.51 10.99 -6.55
CA ARG A 123 -15.76 11.50 -6.00
C ARG A 123 -16.97 10.67 -6.40
N THR A 124 -17.13 10.32 -7.68
CA THR A 124 -18.30 9.49 -8.06
C THR A 124 -18.13 8.03 -7.72
N SER A 125 -16.89 7.55 -7.64
CA SER A 125 -16.62 6.16 -7.27
C SER A 125 -16.57 5.97 -5.76
N LYS A 126 -16.95 7.00 -4.97
CA LYS A 126 -16.87 7.02 -3.51
C LYS A 126 -17.53 5.80 -2.86
N ASN A 127 -18.71 5.38 -3.34
CA ASN A 127 -19.43 4.25 -2.77
C ASN A 127 -18.69 2.92 -3.00
N ILE A 128 -18.18 2.70 -4.22
CA ILE A 128 -17.39 1.51 -4.57
C ILE A 128 -16.09 1.48 -3.77
N LEU A 129 -15.40 2.63 -3.68
CA LEU A 129 -14.19 2.77 -2.87
C LEU A 129 -14.47 2.45 -1.40
N PHE A 130 -15.59 2.92 -0.86
CA PHE A 130 -15.97 2.63 0.52
C PHE A 130 -16.23 1.14 0.73
N ALA A 131 -16.99 0.50 -0.16
CA ALA A 131 -17.26 -0.94 -0.11
C ALA A 131 -15.97 -1.78 -0.17
N LEU A 132 -15.09 -1.52 -1.13
CA LEU A 132 -13.76 -2.16 -1.22
C LEU A 132 -12.94 -1.93 0.05
N SER A 133 -12.94 -0.70 0.57
CA SER A 133 -12.20 -0.34 1.79
C SER A 133 -12.71 -1.10 3.02
N LYS A 134 -14.03 -1.28 3.12
CA LYS A 134 -14.69 -1.99 4.22
C LYS A 134 -14.38 -3.48 4.21
N ILE A 135 -14.45 -4.13 3.04
CA ILE A 135 -14.04 -5.54 2.84
C ILE A 135 -12.56 -5.70 3.23
N ALA A 136 -11.68 -4.82 2.73
CA ALA A 136 -10.27 -4.85 3.04
C ALA A 136 -10.00 -4.74 4.55
N HIS A 137 -10.62 -3.75 5.21
CA HIS A 137 -10.45 -3.52 6.65
C HIS A 137 -10.95 -4.70 7.49
N LYS A 138 -12.13 -5.25 7.18
CA LYS A 138 -12.65 -6.45 7.85
C LYS A 138 -11.70 -7.63 7.67
N GLY A 139 -11.17 -7.82 6.46
CA GLY A 139 -10.17 -8.84 6.18
C GLY A 139 -8.91 -8.66 7.02
N MET A 140 -8.34 -7.46 7.05
CA MET A 140 -7.14 -7.17 7.83
C MET A 140 -7.33 -7.36 9.34
N GLN A 141 -8.49 -6.97 9.90
CA GLN A 141 -8.81 -7.18 11.31
C GLN A 141 -8.91 -8.66 11.69
N LYS A 142 -9.37 -9.50 10.78
CA LYS A 142 -9.56 -10.95 10.99
C LYS A 142 -8.44 -11.81 10.42
N SER A 143 -7.39 -11.19 9.85
CA SER A 143 -6.34 -11.88 9.10
C SER A 143 -6.90 -12.78 7.96
N LEU A 144 -7.94 -12.31 7.29
CA LEU A 144 -8.55 -12.93 6.11
C LEU A 144 -8.05 -12.24 4.84
N PHE A 145 -7.61 -13.06 3.87
CA PHE A 145 -7.10 -12.62 2.57
C PHE A 145 -7.90 -13.17 1.38
N VAL A 146 -8.75 -14.16 1.67
CA VAL A 146 -9.71 -14.76 0.74
C VAL A 146 -11.09 -14.55 1.36
N PHE A 147 -12.04 -14.11 0.54
CA PHE A 147 -13.39 -13.72 0.94
C PHE A 147 -14.40 -14.55 0.17
N ASP A 148 -15.46 -14.98 0.84
CA ASP A 148 -16.54 -15.70 0.20
C ASP A 148 -17.33 -14.79 -0.74
N GLN A 149 -17.89 -15.34 -1.82
CA GLN A 149 -18.69 -14.59 -2.78
C GLN A 149 -19.83 -13.82 -2.13
N ASP A 150 -20.56 -14.43 -1.20
CA ASP A 150 -21.69 -13.78 -0.52
C ASP A 150 -21.24 -12.58 0.33
N GLU A 151 -20.05 -12.67 0.96
CA GLU A 151 -19.48 -11.56 1.71
C GLU A 151 -19.14 -10.39 0.77
N VAL A 152 -18.54 -10.68 -0.38
CA VAL A 152 -18.15 -9.65 -1.35
C VAL A 152 -19.37 -9.01 -2.02
N LEU A 153 -20.32 -9.84 -2.47
CA LEU A 153 -21.52 -9.39 -3.18
C LEU A 153 -22.54 -8.70 -2.27
N SER A 154 -22.35 -8.74 -0.95
CA SER A 154 -23.15 -7.96 -0.01
C SER A 154 -22.90 -6.44 -0.11
N ASP A 155 -21.67 -6.04 -0.47
CA ASP A 155 -21.26 -4.63 -0.54
C ASP A 155 -20.90 -4.20 -1.99
N LEU A 156 -20.65 -5.13 -2.91
CA LEU A 156 -20.26 -4.87 -4.30
C LEU A 156 -21.17 -5.57 -5.31
N SER A 157 -21.41 -4.93 -6.46
CA SER A 157 -22.09 -5.58 -7.58
C SER A 157 -21.13 -6.41 -8.43
N GLU A 158 -21.66 -7.35 -9.23
CA GLU A 158 -20.84 -8.08 -10.22
C GLU A 158 -20.13 -7.14 -11.21
N GLN A 159 -20.72 -5.99 -11.54
CA GLN A 159 -20.09 -4.99 -12.40
C GLN A 159 -18.89 -4.34 -11.72
N ASP A 160 -18.93 -4.14 -10.40
CA ASP A 160 -17.81 -3.60 -9.64
C ASP A 160 -16.62 -4.57 -9.62
N LEU A 161 -16.89 -5.89 -9.65
CA LEU A 161 -15.82 -6.90 -9.73
C LEU A 161 -15.02 -6.80 -11.03
N HIS A 162 -15.65 -6.38 -12.13
CA HIS A 162 -14.98 -6.15 -13.41
C HIS A 162 -13.97 -4.99 -13.38
N LEU A 163 -13.98 -4.15 -12.33
CA LEU A 163 -12.93 -3.15 -12.11
C LEU A 163 -11.57 -3.80 -11.84
N GLY A 164 -11.53 -5.06 -11.41
CA GLY A 164 -10.30 -5.84 -11.27
C GLY A 164 -9.46 -5.51 -10.03
N PHE A 165 -10.08 -4.97 -8.98
CA PHE A 165 -9.45 -4.84 -7.65
C PHE A 165 -9.39 -6.17 -6.90
N LEU A 166 -10.44 -6.99 -7.10
CA LEU A 166 -10.56 -8.36 -6.62
C LEU A 166 -10.42 -9.31 -7.81
N ARG A 167 -9.85 -10.50 -7.58
CA ARG A 167 -9.83 -11.60 -8.53
C ARG A 167 -10.55 -12.81 -7.94
N ALA A 168 -11.27 -13.53 -8.79
CA ALA A 168 -11.86 -14.82 -8.41
C ALA A 168 -10.75 -15.86 -8.25
N VAL A 169 -10.86 -16.68 -7.21
CA VAL A 169 -10.00 -17.82 -6.93
C VAL A 169 -10.91 -19.05 -6.85
N PRO A 170 -10.53 -20.18 -7.47
CA PRO A 170 -11.26 -21.42 -7.29
C PRO A 170 -11.29 -21.79 -5.81
N ASP A 171 -12.45 -22.11 -5.27
CA ASP A 171 -12.53 -22.72 -3.96
C ASP A 171 -12.01 -24.16 -4.06
N TYR A 172 -10.88 -24.45 -3.43
CA TYR A 172 -10.28 -25.78 -3.43
C TYR A 172 -10.94 -26.72 -2.39
N GLY A 173 -11.83 -26.21 -1.54
CA GLY A 173 -12.38 -26.91 -0.37
C GLY A 173 -13.84 -27.35 -0.48
N SER A 174 -14.64 -26.76 -1.38
CA SER A 174 -16.07 -27.10 -1.52
C SER A 174 -16.40 -27.74 -2.87
N CYS A 175 -17.37 -28.66 -2.86
CA CYS A 175 -17.92 -29.32 -4.05
C CYS A 175 -18.94 -28.43 -4.79
N SER A 176 -18.97 -27.12 -4.50
CA SER A 176 -19.92 -26.16 -5.06
C SER A 176 -19.25 -25.22 -6.06
N ASP A 177 -20.01 -24.76 -7.06
CA ASP A 177 -19.64 -23.71 -8.01
C ASP A 177 -19.50 -22.30 -7.35
N GLN A 178 -19.14 -22.25 -6.06
CA GLN A 178 -18.94 -20.99 -5.33
C GLN A 178 -17.53 -20.45 -5.60
N TYR A 179 -17.47 -19.17 -5.95
CA TYR A 179 -16.21 -18.48 -6.14
C TYR A 179 -15.77 -17.86 -4.80
N SER A 180 -14.47 -17.88 -4.53
CA SER A 180 -13.89 -17.00 -3.53
C SER A 180 -13.20 -15.85 -4.23
N TYR A 181 -12.98 -14.74 -3.53
CA TYR A 181 -12.31 -13.56 -4.05
C TYR A 181 -11.14 -13.18 -3.18
N GLU A 182 -10.08 -12.67 -3.79
CA GLU A 182 -8.99 -12.02 -3.06
C GLU A 182 -8.60 -10.72 -3.75
N PHE A 183 -8.00 -9.79 -3.01
CA PHE A 183 -7.41 -8.60 -3.63
C PHE A 183 -6.29 -9.01 -4.57
N LEU A 184 -6.14 -8.28 -5.68
CA LEU A 184 -5.08 -8.54 -6.68
C LEU A 184 -3.69 -8.72 -6.05
N HIS A 185 -3.44 -8.01 -4.94
CA HIS A 185 -2.28 -8.21 -4.09
C HIS A 185 -2.55 -7.78 -2.65
N LEU A 186 -1.90 -8.40 -1.66
CA LEU A 186 -2.05 -8.04 -0.24
C LEU A 186 -1.76 -6.56 0.05
N THR A 187 -0.78 -5.95 -0.61
CA THR A 187 -0.49 -4.50 -0.47
C THR A 187 -1.66 -3.64 -0.94
N LEU A 188 -2.45 -4.09 -1.92
CA LEU A 188 -3.67 -3.40 -2.35
C LEU A 188 -4.76 -3.48 -1.26
N GLN A 189 -4.89 -4.64 -0.60
CA GLN A 189 -5.75 -4.78 0.58
C GLN A 189 -5.28 -3.85 1.72
N SER A 190 -3.97 -3.75 1.98
CA SER A 190 -3.42 -2.78 2.94
C SER A 190 -3.76 -1.32 2.59
N PHE A 191 -3.69 -0.97 1.31
CA PHE A 191 -4.07 0.35 0.81
C PHE A 191 -5.55 0.65 1.05
N PHE A 192 -6.44 -0.27 0.66
CA PHE A 192 -7.88 -0.09 0.88
C PHE A 192 -8.25 -0.07 2.37
N THR A 193 -7.52 -0.79 3.21
CA THR A 193 -7.68 -0.73 4.67
C THR A 193 -7.32 0.65 5.21
N ALA A 194 -6.21 1.23 4.75
CA ALA A 194 -5.86 2.61 5.10
C ALA A 194 -6.92 3.60 4.60
N LEU A 195 -7.45 3.37 3.40
CA LEU A 195 -8.53 4.19 2.84
C LEU A 195 -9.81 4.13 3.70
N PHE A 196 -10.17 2.96 4.24
CA PHE A 196 -11.28 2.82 5.18
C PHE A 196 -11.07 3.67 6.43
N LEU A 197 -9.89 3.57 7.04
CA LEU A 197 -9.53 4.35 8.23
C LEU A 197 -9.59 5.86 7.96
N VAL A 198 -9.39 6.30 6.71
CA VAL A 198 -9.56 7.70 6.31
C VAL A 198 -11.03 8.05 6.05
N MET A 199 -11.78 7.20 5.34
CA MET A 199 -13.15 7.48 4.90
C MET A 199 -14.21 7.34 5.99
N GLU A 200 -14.08 6.38 6.90
CA GLU A 200 -15.07 6.14 7.96
C GLU A 200 -14.99 7.25 9.03
N GLU A 201 -16.07 8.03 9.17
CA GLU A 201 -16.11 9.20 10.03
C GLU A 201 -16.03 8.86 11.52
N LYS A 202 -16.53 7.67 11.91
CA LYS A 202 -16.59 7.22 13.30
C LYS A 202 -15.31 6.59 13.83
N VAL A 203 -14.27 6.45 13.00
CA VAL A 203 -12.97 5.90 13.42
C VAL A 203 -12.38 6.73 14.57
N GLY A 204 -12.28 6.08 15.73
CA GLY A 204 -11.65 6.64 16.92
C GLY A 204 -10.12 6.49 16.91
N ALA A 205 -9.45 7.09 17.89
CA ALA A 205 -7.98 7.01 17.99
C ALA A 205 -7.47 5.56 18.11
N LYS A 206 -8.16 4.71 18.89
CA LYS A 206 -7.79 3.30 19.07
C LYS A 206 -7.81 2.52 17.76
N GLU A 207 -8.85 2.71 16.94
CA GLU A 207 -8.98 2.03 15.66
C GLU A 207 -8.02 2.59 14.61
N LEU A 208 -7.85 3.92 14.55
CA LEU A 208 -6.90 4.58 13.66
C LEU A 208 -5.46 4.12 13.89
N LEU A 209 -5.09 3.87 15.16
CA LEU A 209 -3.75 3.48 15.57
C LEU A 209 -3.59 1.97 15.77
N HIS A 210 -4.63 1.18 15.52
CA HIS A 210 -4.63 -0.27 15.76
C HIS A 210 -3.43 -0.96 15.10
N PHE A 211 -3.25 -0.74 13.80
CA PHE A 211 -2.17 -1.36 13.03
C PHE A 211 -0.77 -0.84 13.38
N PHE A 212 -0.65 0.36 13.98
CA PHE A 212 0.63 0.81 14.54
C PHE A 212 0.98 0.02 15.81
N MET A 213 -0.01 -0.23 16.67
CA MET A 213 0.17 -1.00 17.90
C MET A 213 0.54 -2.46 17.59
N GLU A 214 -0.11 -3.08 16.60
CA GLU A 214 0.20 -4.44 16.15
C GLU A 214 1.58 -4.60 15.49
N CYS A 215 2.19 -3.51 15.01
CA CYS A 215 3.57 -3.51 14.53
C CYS A 215 4.59 -3.39 15.67
N SER A 216 4.23 -2.72 16.77
CA SER A 216 5.13 -2.49 17.91
C SER A 216 5.43 -3.72 18.78
N THR A 217 4.75 -4.84 18.51
CA THR A 217 4.91 -6.11 19.22
C THR A 217 6.00 -7.02 18.64
N LEU A 218 6.62 -6.67 17.50
CA LEU A 218 7.68 -7.46 16.86
C LEU A 218 9.07 -6.84 17.06
N ASP A 219 10.00 -7.63 17.60
CA ASP A 219 11.44 -7.32 17.70
C ASP A 219 12.01 -7.14 16.27
N THR A 220 12.07 -5.89 15.81
CA THR A 220 12.42 -5.58 14.41
C THR A 220 13.94 -5.40 14.28
N SER A 221 14.62 -6.43 13.78
CA SER A 221 15.92 -6.27 13.14
C SER A 221 15.73 -6.08 11.63
N LEU A 222 15.92 -4.81 11.20
CA LEU A 222 16.38 -4.34 9.88
C LEU A 222 15.43 -3.45 9.03
N PHE A 223 15.94 -2.22 8.87
CA PHE A 223 15.80 -1.19 7.83
C PHE A 223 14.44 -0.49 7.59
N GLY A 224 14.42 0.81 7.91
CA GLY A 224 13.74 1.82 7.09
C GLY A 224 12.68 2.71 7.74
N CYS A 225 12.25 2.43 8.96
CA CYS A 225 11.41 3.33 9.76
C CYS A 225 11.88 3.26 11.20
N LEU A 226 11.80 4.39 11.93
CA LEU A 226 12.23 4.54 13.33
C LEU A 226 11.97 3.24 14.12
N PRO A 227 13.00 2.59 14.70
CA PRO A 227 12.78 1.37 15.48
C PRO A 227 12.01 1.73 16.75
N ILE A 228 10.69 1.48 16.76
CA ILE A 228 9.86 1.59 17.96
C ILE A 228 10.05 0.28 18.73
N THR A 229 11.14 0.17 19.49
CA THR A 229 11.55 -1.03 20.26
C THR A 229 10.82 -1.21 21.59
N TRP A 230 9.59 -0.70 21.74
CA TRP A 230 8.96 -0.66 23.06
C TRP A 230 7.46 -0.97 23.07
N LEU A 231 7.16 -2.25 22.89
CA LEU A 231 6.26 -3.03 23.75
C LEU A 231 6.70 -4.50 23.65
N LYS A 232 7.73 -4.89 24.42
CA LYS A 232 8.14 -6.29 24.52
C LYS A 232 7.08 -7.08 25.28
N ASN A 233 6.08 -7.59 24.56
CA ASN A 233 5.37 -8.76 25.01
C ASN A 233 6.11 -9.97 24.42
N HIS A 234 6.58 -10.86 25.28
CA HIS A 234 6.99 -12.18 24.85
C HIS A 234 5.83 -12.79 24.03
N ARG A 235 6.12 -13.29 22.81
CA ARG A 235 5.14 -14.12 22.08
C ARG A 235 4.61 -15.16 23.07
N ALA A 236 3.30 -15.21 23.23
CA ALA A 236 2.69 -16.29 23.99
C ALA A 236 3.08 -17.62 23.32
N THR A 237 3.56 -18.56 24.12
CA THR A 237 3.88 -19.91 23.67
C THR A 237 2.62 -20.54 23.08
N GLY A 238 2.56 -20.73 21.76
CA GLY A 238 1.42 -21.34 21.06
C GLY A 238 0.81 -20.57 19.88
N GLU A 239 1.33 -19.40 19.51
CA GLU A 239 0.88 -18.70 18.29
C GLU A 239 1.44 -19.31 17.00
N ASP A 240 0.69 -19.17 15.89
CA ASP A 240 1.09 -19.63 14.55
C ASP A 240 2.49 -19.09 14.17
N PRO A 241 3.49 -19.96 13.92
CA PRO A 241 4.85 -19.55 13.57
C PRO A 241 4.91 -18.79 12.23
N PHE A 242 3.88 -18.89 11.38
CA PHE A 242 3.81 -18.17 10.12
C PHE A 242 3.11 -16.80 10.22
N ARG A 243 2.53 -16.47 11.39
CA ARG A 243 1.87 -15.19 11.60
C ARG A 243 2.85 -14.03 11.42
N ASN A 244 2.54 -13.16 10.47
CA ASN A 244 3.37 -12.01 10.12
C ASN A 244 2.53 -10.75 9.94
N ASN A 245 2.88 -9.70 10.67
CA ASN A 245 2.21 -8.39 10.66
C ASN A 245 2.84 -7.38 9.68
N GLU A 246 3.77 -7.78 8.81
CA GLU A 246 4.42 -6.86 7.85
C GLU A 246 3.43 -6.09 6.97
N HIS A 247 2.28 -6.69 6.65
CA HIS A 247 1.21 -6.08 5.88
C HIS A 247 0.52 -4.92 6.62
N PHE A 248 0.63 -4.85 7.95
CA PHE A 248 0.22 -3.68 8.74
C PHE A 248 1.15 -2.48 8.53
N HIS A 249 2.45 -2.70 8.28
CA HIS A 249 3.36 -1.60 7.94
C HIS A 249 2.91 -0.88 6.67
N PHE A 250 2.49 -1.61 5.64
CA PHE A 250 1.94 -0.99 4.43
C PHE A 250 0.68 -0.18 4.73
N THR A 251 -0.22 -0.71 5.55
CA THR A 251 -1.44 0.00 5.98
C THR A 251 -1.09 1.32 6.68
N ASN A 252 -0.11 1.29 7.59
CA ASN A 252 0.38 2.47 8.30
C ASN A 252 1.00 3.50 7.34
N LEU A 253 1.84 3.05 6.40
CA LEU A 253 2.46 3.92 5.39
C LEU A 253 1.41 4.59 4.50
N PHE A 254 0.42 3.83 4.02
CA PHE A 254 -0.68 4.38 3.22
C PHE A 254 -1.55 5.33 4.03
N LEU A 255 -1.83 5.03 5.29
CA LEU A 255 -2.59 5.92 6.15
C LEU A 255 -1.90 7.28 6.32
N CYS A 256 -0.57 7.28 6.53
CA CYS A 256 0.23 8.49 6.55
C CYS A 256 0.21 9.24 5.22
N GLY A 257 0.37 8.54 4.11
CA GLY A 257 0.37 9.12 2.77
C GLY A 257 -0.98 9.75 2.40
N LEU A 258 -2.09 9.06 2.68
CA LEU A 258 -3.45 9.54 2.42
C LEU A 258 -3.78 10.76 3.29
N LEU A 259 -3.38 10.77 4.57
CA LEU A 259 -3.59 11.91 5.46
C LEU A 259 -2.55 13.02 5.31
N SER A 260 -1.58 12.91 4.39
CA SER A 260 -0.55 13.91 4.14
C SER A 260 -1.14 15.24 3.61
N LYS A 261 -0.32 16.30 3.62
CA LYS A 261 -0.73 17.60 3.04
C LYS A 261 -0.96 17.50 1.53
N ALA A 262 -0.12 16.75 0.82
CA ALA A 262 -0.20 16.57 -0.63
C ALA A 262 -1.55 15.97 -1.06
N ASN A 263 -2.03 14.96 -0.33
CA ASN A 263 -3.27 14.26 -0.66
C ASN A 263 -4.54 14.89 -0.07
N HIS A 264 -4.42 16.01 0.66
CA HIS A 264 -5.58 16.68 1.27
C HIS A 264 -6.62 17.15 0.24
N LYS A 265 -6.16 17.63 -0.93
CA LYS A 265 -7.04 18.08 -2.02
C LYS A 265 -7.90 16.93 -2.53
N LEU A 266 -7.36 15.72 -2.68
CA LEU A 266 -8.13 14.56 -3.12
C LEU A 266 -9.06 14.05 -2.00
N MET A 267 -8.52 13.86 -0.80
CA MET A 267 -9.25 13.24 0.31
C MET A 267 -10.47 14.05 0.76
N ARG A 268 -10.46 15.39 0.67
CA ARG A 268 -11.61 16.21 1.06
C ARG A 268 -12.87 15.99 0.22
N HIS A 269 -12.76 15.30 -0.92
CA HIS A 269 -13.91 14.90 -1.74
C HIS A 269 -14.49 13.54 -1.34
N LEU A 270 -13.75 12.77 -0.53
CA LEU A 270 -14.20 11.49 0.01
C LEU A 270 -14.71 11.62 1.45
N VAL A 271 -14.08 12.46 2.26
CA VAL A 271 -14.36 12.60 3.70
C VAL A 271 -14.31 14.08 4.13
N SER A 272 -14.97 14.43 5.23
CA SER A 272 -15.01 15.81 5.70
C SER A 272 -13.63 16.34 6.10
N SER A 273 -13.35 17.61 5.78
CA SER A 273 -12.08 18.26 6.16
C SER A 273 -11.84 18.29 7.67
N ALA A 274 -12.91 18.34 8.47
CA ALA A 274 -12.83 18.27 9.93
C ALA A 274 -12.28 16.92 10.41
N SER A 275 -12.76 15.83 9.82
CA SER A 275 -12.30 14.47 10.12
C SER A 275 -10.85 14.24 9.71
N ILE A 276 -10.45 14.70 8.51
CA ILE A 276 -9.04 14.63 8.07
C ILE A 276 -8.13 15.35 9.06
N LYS A 277 -8.50 16.57 9.47
CA LYS A 277 -7.73 17.36 10.44
C LYS A 277 -7.62 16.65 11.80
N LYS A 278 -8.73 16.07 12.28
CA LYS A 278 -8.79 15.31 13.53
C LYS A 278 -7.87 14.08 13.47
N LYS A 279 -7.97 13.25 12.43
CA LYS A 279 -7.15 12.04 12.25
C LYS A 279 -5.67 12.38 12.07
N ARG A 280 -5.35 13.43 11.31
CA ARG A 280 -3.97 13.95 11.18
C ARG A 280 -3.40 14.39 12.52
N LYS A 281 -4.18 15.10 13.34
CA LYS A 281 -3.75 15.50 14.70
C LYS A 281 -3.44 14.29 15.57
N MET A 282 -4.29 13.26 15.55
CA MET A 282 -4.06 12.01 16.28
C MET A 282 -2.75 11.33 15.87
N LEU A 283 -2.49 11.19 14.57
CA LEU A 283 -1.24 10.61 14.08
C LEU A 283 0.00 11.42 14.49
N LEU A 284 -0.06 12.75 14.39
CA LEU A 284 1.05 13.61 14.78
C LEU A 284 1.35 13.52 16.28
N THR A 285 0.32 13.48 17.12
CA THR A 285 0.48 13.25 18.56
C THR A 285 1.13 11.90 18.81
N TYR A 286 0.63 10.83 18.20
CA TYR A 286 1.20 9.48 18.32
C TYR A 286 2.69 9.44 17.91
N PHE A 287 3.05 10.03 16.77
CA PHE A 287 4.44 10.07 16.33
C PHE A 287 5.33 10.90 17.25
N SER A 288 4.83 12.04 17.74
CA SER A 288 5.58 12.87 18.70
C SER A 288 5.86 12.10 20.00
N GLU A 289 4.86 11.41 20.53
CA GLU A 289 4.98 10.60 21.74
C GLU A 289 5.92 9.40 21.52
N SER A 290 5.75 8.69 20.41
CA SER A 290 6.60 7.56 20.02
C SER A 290 8.06 7.98 19.87
N MET A 291 8.32 9.11 19.20
CA MET A 291 9.66 9.66 19.03
C MET A 291 10.27 10.12 20.36
N LYS A 292 9.50 10.82 21.20
CA LYS A 292 9.96 11.21 22.55
C LYS A 292 10.32 10.00 23.40
N SER A 293 9.49 8.95 23.36
CA SER A 293 9.74 7.69 24.06
C SER A 293 11.02 7.03 23.54
N HIS A 294 11.15 6.89 22.22
CA HIS A 294 12.34 6.32 21.58
C HIS A 294 13.62 7.07 21.98
N LEU A 295 13.63 8.41 21.87
CA LEU A 295 14.78 9.23 22.21
C LEU A 295 15.16 9.17 23.71
N LYS A 296 14.19 8.97 24.61
CA LYS A 296 14.45 8.75 26.04
C LYS A 296 15.05 7.37 26.31
N GLY A 297 14.69 6.37 25.51
CA GLY A 297 15.21 5.00 25.62
C GLY A 297 16.62 4.81 25.06
N LEU A 298 17.12 5.76 24.26
CA LEU A 298 18.50 5.75 23.79
C LEU A 298 19.45 6.04 24.96
N ILE A 299 20.38 5.12 25.22
CA ILE A 299 21.48 5.34 26.16
C ILE A 299 22.29 6.52 25.62
N ARG A 300 22.26 7.66 26.31
CA ARG A 300 23.14 8.79 25.99
C ARG A 300 24.58 8.32 26.22
N ALA A 301 25.38 8.27 25.15
CA ALA A 301 26.81 8.07 25.29
C ALA A 301 27.35 9.16 26.22
N ARG A 302 27.93 8.76 27.36
CA ARG A 302 28.73 9.68 28.18
C ARG A 302 29.95 10.03 27.33
N LEU A 303 29.94 11.20 26.69
CA LEU A 303 31.17 11.79 26.16
C LEU A 303 32.16 11.84 27.33
N LYS A 304 33.27 11.12 27.21
CA LYS A 304 34.43 11.35 28.08
C LYS A 304 34.78 12.82 27.90
N GLU A 305 34.77 13.55 29.01
CA GLU A 305 35.25 14.93 29.08
C GLU A 305 36.60 15.02 28.37
N TYR A 306 36.62 15.70 27.22
CA TYR A 306 37.87 16.18 26.66
C TYR A 306 38.38 17.23 27.64
N LYS A 307 39.36 16.84 28.47
CA LYS A 307 40.15 17.81 29.23
C LYS A 307 40.94 18.61 28.19
N GLN A 308 40.60 19.90 28.08
CA GLN A 308 41.42 20.91 27.39
C GLN A 308 42.77 21.03 28.06
#